data_AF-A0A2V8TC96-F1
#
_entry.id   AF-A0A2V8TC96-F1
#
_cell.length_a   1.000
_cell.length_b   1.000
_cell.length_c   1.000
_cell.angle_alpha   90.00
_cell.angle_beta   90.00
_cell.angle_gamma   90.00
#
_symmetry.space_group_name_H-M   'P 1'
#
loop_
_entity.id
_entity.type
_entity.pdbx_description
1 polymer ?
#
loop_
_entity_poly.entity_id
_entity_poly.type
_entity_poly.pdbx_seq_one_letter_code
_entity_poly.pdbx_strand_id
1 'polypeptide(L)'
;MGRGGERLDPDPGSESMIGKASASAIGAAIAVAGLTAPDAAKENPASHPPAIHGLLVHADEQSGDVALRWAGGTPPFIIVRAESRSFGKSRSVRYLSLDTEVSEFTDRGALRDHGRYYYQVYDRNARPEIFSAAPRGAREGDVVTVRGVGFSNDCDRIRPVFEGGQTAVLAGCSLTQFSFRVPEYASSGVVAVIGPHGIGGFGDNQLEAGEVAPRRPVTW
;
A
#
# COMPACT_ATOMS: atom_id res chain seq x y z
N MET A 1 32.88 23.26 83.54
CA MET A 1 33.87 22.17 83.37
C MET A 1 33.44 21.43 82.11
N GLY A 2 33.99 21.71 80.90
CA GLY A 2 35.29 21.22 80.38
C GLY A 2 35.16 19.74 80.01
N ARG A 3 35.54 19.16 78.86
CA ARG A 3 36.24 19.50 77.59
C ARG A 3 35.77 18.42 76.58
N GLY A 4 35.67 18.64 75.27
CA GLY A 4 36.73 18.62 74.23
C GLY A 4 36.04 18.43 72.88
N GLY A 5 36.40 19.08 71.77
CA GLY A 5 37.70 18.98 71.07
C GLY A 5 37.73 17.61 70.37
N GLU A 6 37.57 17.47 69.05
CA GLU A 6 38.54 17.90 68.04
C GLU A 6 37.92 18.00 66.63
N ARG A 7 38.55 18.81 65.79
CA ARG A 7 38.23 19.18 64.41
C ARG A 7 39.47 18.85 63.56
N LEU A 8 39.29 18.75 62.23
CA LEU A 8 40.31 18.85 61.16
C LEU A 8 41.10 17.56 60.91
N ASP A 9 41.38 17.08 59.69
CA ASP A 9 41.00 17.46 58.31
C ASP A 9 41.63 16.39 57.35
N PRO A 10 41.49 16.51 56.01
CA PRO A 10 41.52 15.41 55.05
C PRO A 10 42.89 15.19 54.39
N ASP A 11 43.01 14.14 53.58
CA ASP A 11 44.02 14.04 52.51
C ASP A 11 43.59 13.01 51.43
N PRO A 12 44.12 13.06 50.19
CA PRO A 12 43.35 13.24 48.98
C PRO A 12 43.86 12.28 47.88
N GLY A 13 43.58 12.61 46.62
CA GLY A 13 44.51 12.28 45.53
C GLY A 13 44.04 11.19 44.58
N SER A 14 43.32 11.60 43.54
CA SER A 14 43.72 11.55 42.12
C SER A 14 42.43 11.60 41.27
N GLU A 15 42.13 12.74 40.65
CA GLU A 15 42.46 13.05 39.24
C GLU A 15 41.80 12.04 38.27
N SER A 16 41.05 12.39 37.23
CA SER A 16 41.05 13.59 36.41
C SER A 16 39.95 13.45 35.33
N MET A 17 39.40 14.61 34.95
CA MET A 17 38.92 15.00 33.62
C MET A 17 37.71 14.36 32.91
N ILE A 18 36.75 15.26 32.67
CA ILE A 18 36.12 15.62 31.38
C ILE A 18 35.33 14.52 30.64
N GLY A 19 34.03 14.79 30.46
CA GLY A 19 33.47 14.71 29.12
C GLY A 19 32.08 14.11 28.98
N LYS A 20 31.12 15.02 28.81
CA LYS A 20 30.01 14.96 27.85
C LYS A 20 28.87 13.95 28.04
N ALA A 21 27.68 14.53 27.86
CA ALA A 21 26.40 13.88 27.62
C ALA A 21 26.49 12.70 26.65
N SER A 22 25.76 11.63 26.98
CA SER A 22 25.33 10.62 26.02
C SER A 22 23.84 10.38 26.20
N ALA A 23 23.10 10.76 25.17
CA ALA A 23 21.81 10.18 24.86
C ALA A 23 22.01 8.69 24.55
N SER A 24 21.08 7.83 24.96
CA SER A 24 20.79 6.62 24.18
C SER A 24 19.40 6.10 24.46
N ALA A 25 18.70 5.85 23.36
CA ALA A 25 17.36 5.33 23.27
C ALA A 25 17.25 3.94 23.91
N ILE A 26 16.17 3.71 24.64
CA ILE A 26 15.72 2.34 24.95
C ILE A 26 15.02 1.84 23.69
N GLY A 27 15.83 1.27 22.78
CA GLY A 27 15.34 0.38 21.73
C GLY A 27 15.06 -0.97 22.36
N ALA A 28 13.78 -1.29 22.59
CA ALA A 28 13.37 -2.64 22.93
C ALA A 28 13.42 -3.51 21.65
N ALA A 29 14.56 -4.19 21.45
CA ALA A 29 14.67 -5.28 20.51
C ALA A 29 13.88 -6.49 21.05
N ILE A 30 12.78 -6.84 20.39
CA ILE A 30 12.13 -8.13 20.58
C ILE A 30 13.03 -9.16 19.88
N ALA A 31 13.81 -9.90 20.67
CA ALA A 31 14.56 -11.05 20.20
C ALA A 31 13.59 -12.24 20.02
N VAL A 32 13.30 -12.60 18.76
CA VAL A 32 12.70 -13.90 18.43
C VAL A 32 13.85 -14.85 18.15
N ALA A 33 14.26 -15.59 19.19
CA ALA A 33 15.20 -16.71 19.04
C ALA A 33 14.41 -17.98 18.71
N GLY A 34 14.75 -18.64 17.58
CA GLY A 34 14.36 -20.02 17.32
C GLY A 34 13.51 -20.27 16.08
N LEU A 35 14.04 -19.98 14.89
CA LEU A 35 13.65 -20.67 13.66
C LEU A 35 14.93 -21.15 12.98
N THR A 36 15.27 -22.41 13.21
CA THR A 36 16.19 -23.14 12.34
C THR A 36 15.62 -23.07 10.94
N ALA A 37 16.39 -22.49 10.01
CA ALA A 37 16.03 -22.38 8.61
C ALA A 37 15.68 -23.77 8.05
N PRO A 38 14.46 -24.01 7.55
CA PRO A 38 14.27 -25.11 6.64
C PRO A 38 14.99 -24.74 5.34
N ASP A 39 15.88 -25.63 4.97
CA ASP A 39 16.50 -25.87 3.67
C ASP A 39 15.85 -25.09 2.53
N ALA A 40 16.67 -24.36 1.77
CA ALA A 40 16.26 -23.60 0.61
C ALA A 40 15.68 -24.55 -0.45
N ALA A 41 14.37 -24.80 -0.33
CA ALA A 41 13.59 -25.42 -1.38
C ALA A 41 13.76 -24.55 -2.63
N LYS A 42 14.32 -25.14 -3.69
CA LYS A 42 14.22 -24.60 -5.05
C LYS A 42 12.77 -24.21 -5.29
N GLU A 43 12.48 -22.91 -5.25
CA GLU A 43 11.19 -22.38 -5.68
C GLU A 43 10.94 -22.86 -7.11
N ASN A 44 9.88 -23.64 -7.28
CA ASN A 44 9.41 -24.03 -8.59
C ASN A 44 9.04 -22.73 -9.34
N PRO A 45 9.65 -22.41 -10.49
CA PRO A 45 9.34 -21.18 -11.24
C PRO A 45 7.88 -21.10 -11.72
N ALA A 46 7.07 -22.13 -11.47
CA ALA A 46 5.64 -22.17 -11.74
C ALA A 46 4.74 -21.66 -10.59
N SER A 47 5.26 -21.16 -9.46
CA SER A 47 4.41 -20.79 -8.30
C SER A 47 3.86 -19.36 -8.33
N HIS A 48 4.35 -18.48 -9.20
CA HIS A 48 3.86 -17.10 -9.30
C HIS A 48 2.92 -16.97 -10.50
N PRO A 49 1.67 -16.49 -10.31
CA PRO A 49 0.81 -16.16 -11.43
C PRO A 49 1.55 -15.22 -12.40
N PRO A 50 1.38 -15.38 -13.73
CA PRO A 50 2.10 -14.58 -14.70
C PRO A 50 1.83 -13.10 -14.45
N ALA A 51 2.86 -12.31 -14.17
CA ALA A 51 2.72 -10.88 -13.99
C ALA A 51 2.34 -10.19 -15.32
N ILE A 52 1.53 -9.12 -15.24
CA ILE A 52 1.30 -8.24 -16.39
C ILE A 52 2.60 -7.54 -16.74
N HIS A 53 2.97 -7.56 -18.02
CA HIS A 53 4.12 -6.85 -18.55
C HIS A 53 3.84 -6.37 -19.97
N GLY A 54 4.73 -5.52 -20.50
CA GLY A 54 4.61 -5.06 -21.89
C GLY A 54 3.34 -4.24 -22.17
N LEU A 55 2.81 -3.49 -21.18
CA LEU A 55 1.70 -2.58 -21.42
C LEU A 55 2.11 -1.50 -22.42
N LEU A 56 1.49 -1.55 -23.59
CA LEU A 56 1.58 -0.58 -24.66
C LEU A 56 0.32 0.27 -24.66
N VAL A 57 0.51 1.59 -24.71
CA VAL A 57 -0.55 2.58 -24.81
C VAL A 57 -0.30 3.38 -26.08
N HIS A 58 -1.23 3.30 -27.02
CA HIS A 58 -1.15 3.97 -28.31
C HIS A 58 -2.30 4.97 -28.44
N ALA A 59 -1.97 6.24 -28.57
CA ALA A 59 -2.91 7.30 -28.83
C ALA A 59 -3.13 7.44 -30.34
N ASP A 60 -4.37 7.43 -30.78
CA ASP A 60 -4.76 7.78 -32.14
C ASP A 60 -5.38 9.18 -32.13
N GLU A 61 -4.61 10.16 -32.61
CA GLU A 61 -5.04 11.55 -32.65
C GLU A 61 -6.17 11.81 -33.66
N GLN A 62 -6.31 10.97 -34.69
CA GLN A 62 -7.34 11.15 -35.71
C GLN A 62 -8.72 10.78 -35.18
N SER A 63 -8.82 9.66 -34.47
CA SER A 63 -10.07 9.21 -33.84
C SER A 63 -10.30 9.83 -32.45
N GLY A 64 -9.23 10.23 -31.77
CA GLY A 64 -9.22 10.63 -30.38
C GLY A 64 -9.27 9.44 -29.41
N ASP A 65 -9.02 8.23 -29.88
CA ASP A 65 -9.06 7.00 -29.09
C ASP A 65 -7.69 6.66 -28.50
N VAL A 66 -7.68 5.85 -27.44
CA VAL A 66 -6.47 5.26 -26.88
C VAL A 66 -6.59 3.73 -26.89
N ALA A 67 -5.69 3.06 -27.60
CA ALA A 67 -5.59 1.61 -27.63
C ALA A 67 -4.56 1.12 -26.59
N LEU A 68 -4.96 0.13 -25.80
CA LEU A 68 -4.13 -0.55 -24.83
C LEU A 68 -3.90 -1.98 -25.30
N ARG A 69 -2.67 -2.46 -25.19
CA ARG A 69 -2.32 -3.87 -25.39
C ARG A 69 -1.31 -4.28 -24.33
N TRP A 70 -1.41 -5.48 -23.79
CA TRP A 70 -0.45 -5.98 -22.79
C TRP A 70 -0.16 -7.45 -23.01
N ALA A 71 0.82 -7.97 -22.26
CA ALA A 71 1.18 -9.38 -22.22
C ALA A 71 1.22 -9.87 -20.77
N GLY A 72 1.17 -11.19 -20.60
CA GLY A 72 1.11 -11.81 -19.28
C GLY A 72 -0.18 -11.48 -18.53
N GLY A 73 -0.16 -11.68 -17.21
CA GLY A 73 -1.34 -11.56 -16.36
C GLY A 73 -2.26 -12.78 -16.46
N THR A 74 -3.12 -12.94 -15.46
CA THR A 74 -4.21 -13.93 -15.50
C THR A 74 -5.56 -13.22 -15.57
N PRO A 75 -6.36 -13.41 -16.64
CA PRO A 75 -7.67 -12.78 -16.73
C PRO A 75 -8.64 -13.34 -15.66
N PRO A 76 -9.72 -12.62 -15.32
CA PRO A 76 -10.14 -11.35 -15.93
C PRO A 76 -9.22 -10.17 -15.57
N PHE A 77 -9.20 -9.18 -16.46
CA PHE A 77 -8.45 -7.94 -16.27
C PHE A 77 -9.37 -6.77 -15.91
N ILE A 78 -8.90 -5.95 -14.98
CA ILE A 78 -9.50 -4.66 -14.64
C ILE A 78 -8.64 -3.57 -15.27
N ILE A 79 -9.27 -2.67 -16.04
CA ILE A 79 -8.59 -1.55 -16.69
C ILE A 79 -9.04 -0.27 -16.02
N VAL A 80 -8.08 0.50 -15.52
CA VAL A 80 -8.35 1.74 -14.79
C VAL A 80 -7.62 2.90 -15.44
N ARG A 81 -8.31 4.04 -15.54
CA ARG A 81 -7.78 5.32 -16.01
C ARG A 81 -7.83 6.36 -14.91
N ALA A 82 -6.78 7.16 -14.80
CA ALA A 82 -6.70 8.27 -13.86
C ALA A 82 -6.03 9.50 -14.49
N GLU A 83 -6.29 10.69 -13.94
CA GLU A 83 -5.60 11.94 -14.31
C GLU A 83 -4.22 12.12 -13.62
N SER A 84 -3.87 11.21 -12.71
CA SER A 84 -2.60 11.22 -11.96
C SER A 84 -1.96 9.84 -11.97
N ARG A 85 -0.61 9.79 -11.98
CA ARG A 85 0.17 8.54 -11.86
C ARG A 85 -0.11 7.80 -10.57
N SER A 86 -0.39 8.53 -9.50
CA SER A 86 -0.80 7.97 -8.22
C SER A 86 -2.32 8.04 -8.17
N PHE A 87 -2.97 6.89 -8.34
CA PHE A 87 -4.43 6.79 -8.46
C PHE A 87 -5.09 7.20 -7.14
N GLY A 88 -4.43 6.95 -6.00
CA GLY A 88 -4.82 7.45 -4.67
C GLY A 88 -4.85 8.98 -4.54
N LYS A 89 -4.12 9.69 -5.40
CA LYS A 89 -4.05 11.17 -5.44
C LYS A 89 -4.84 11.77 -6.59
N SER A 90 -5.44 10.94 -7.43
CA SER A 90 -6.21 11.39 -8.59
C SER A 90 -7.57 11.94 -8.16
N ARG A 91 -8.03 13.04 -8.76
CA ARG A 91 -9.39 13.55 -8.53
C ARG A 91 -10.44 12.73 -9.27
N SER A 92 -10.02 12.01 -10.32
CA SER A 92 -10.90 11.17 -11.13
C SER A 92 -10.21 9.86 -11.48
N VAL A 93 -10.72 8.77 -10.90
CA VAL A 93 -10.37 7.40 -11.26
C VAL A 93 -11.59 6.74 -11.91
N ARG A 94 -11.40 6.15 -13.09
CA ARG A 94 -12.43 5.49 -13.88
C ARG A 94 -12.05 4.04 -14.14
N TYR A 95 -12.99 3.13 -13.88
CA TYR A 95 -12.90 1.74 -14.34
C TYR A 95 -13.43 1.70 -15.77
N LEU A 96 -12.57 1.33 -16.71
CA LEU A 96 -12.91 1.21 -18.14
C LEU A 96 -13.40 -0.19 -18.47
N SER A 97 -12.89 -1.20 -17.77
CA SER A 97 -13.35 -2.59 -17.79
C SER A 97 -13.12 -3.22 -16.43
N LEU A 98 -13.94 -4.20 -16.05
CA LEU A 98 -13.85 -4.94 -14.78
C LEU A 98 -13.59 -6.44 -14.97
N ASP A 99 -13.72 -6.95 -16.18
CA ASP A 99 -13.88 -8.37 -16.47
C ASP A 99 -13.38 -8.79 -17.87
N THR A 100 -12.47 -8.02 -18.48
CA THR A 100 -12.01 -8.40 -19.83
C THR A 100 -11.12 -9.63 -19.81
N GLU A 101 -11.38 -10.57 -20.71
CA GLU A 101 -10.59 -11.80 -20.87
C GLU A 101 -9.47 -11.65 -21.91
N VAL A 102 -9.50 -10.56 -22.69
CA VAL A 102 -8.53 -10.30 -23.77
C VAL A 102 -7.49 -9.27 -23.36
N SER A 103 -6.26 -9.42 -23.86
CA SER A 103 -5.13 -8.54 -23.56
C SER A 103 -5.08 -7.26 -24.41
N GLU A 104 -6.23 -6.75 -24.82
CA GLU A 104 -6.38 -5.52 -25.57
C GLU A 104 -7.66 -4.76 -25.18
N PHE A 105 -7.63 -3.44 -25.30
CA PHE A 105 -8.77 -2.57 -25.00
C PHE A 105 -8.67 -1.24 -25.74
N THR A 106 -9.80 -0.64 -26.11
CA THR A 106 -9.84 0.69 -26.71
C THR A 106 -10.69 1.63 -25.87
N ASP A 107 -10.06 2.65 -25.30
CA ASP A 107 -10.72 3.76 -24.62
C ASP A 107 -11.12 4.83 -25.65
N ARG A 108 -12.38 4.75 -26.10
CA ARG A 108 -12.87 5.58 -27.19
C ARG A 108 -13.09 7.03 -26.76
N GLY A 109 -12.57 7.96 -27.55
CA GLY A 109 -12.67 9.40 -27.32
C GLY A 109 -11.89 9.88 -26.10
N ALA A 110 -10.96 9.10 -25.56
CA ALA A 110 -10.16 9.45 -24.39
C ALA A 110 -9.36 10.75 -24.57
N LEU A 111 -9.05 11.16 -25.80
CA LEU A 111 -8.29 12.37 -26.09
C LEU A 111 -9.17 13.60 -26.38
N ARG A 112 -10.50 13.44 -26.44
CA ARG A 112 -11.42 14.53 -26.82
C ARG A 112 -11.48 15.68 -25.82
N ASP A 113 -11.12 15.42 -24.57
CA ASP A 113 -11.09 16.43 -23.51
C ASP A 113 -9.68 17.03 -23.31
N HIS A 114 -8.71 16.67 -24.15
CA HIS A 114 -7.30 17.08 -24.06
C HIS A 114 -6.66 16.81 -22.68
N GLY A 115 -7.22 15.85 -21.92
CA GLY A 115 -6.70 15.45 -20.62
C GLY A 115 -5.41 14.65 -20.74
N ARG A 116 -4.58 14.71 -19.68
CA ARG A 116 -3.48 13.77 -19.50
C ARG A 116 -3.98 12.60 -18.67
N TYR A 117 -3.83 11.39 -19.23
CA TYR A 117 -4.32 10.17 -18.60
C TYR A 117 -3.22 9.15 -18.35
N TYR A 118 -3.44 8.38 -17.30
CA TYR A 118 -2.61 7.26 -16.88
C TYR A 118 -3.48 6.02 -16.84
N TYR A 119 -2.97 4.93 -17.40
CA TYR A 119 -3.66 3.66 -17.46
C TYR A 119 -2.92 2.62 -16.64
N GLN A 120 -3.68 1.78 -15.97
CA GLN A 120 -3.18 0.59 -15.29
C GLN A 120 -4.10 -0.58 -15.62
N VAL A 121 -3.48 -1.73 -15.90
CA VAL A 121 -4.18 -3.00 -16.02
C VAL A 121 -3.84 -3.83 -14.80
N TYR A 122 -4.86 -4.40 -14.19
CA TYR A 122 -4.75 -5.33 -13.06
C TYR A 122 -5.27 -6.68 -13.51
N ASP A 123 -4.64 -7.75 -13.05
CA ASP A 123 -5.10 -9.11 -13.28
C ASP A 123 -5.91 -9.60 -12.07
N ARG A 124 -6.44 -10.83 -12.15
CA ARG A 124 -7.22 -11.42 -11.04
C ARG A 124 -6.43 -11.62 -9.76
N ASN A 125 -5.09 -11.60 -9.81
CA ASN A 125 -4.20 -11.85 -8.69
C ASN A 125 -3.56 -10.57 -8.15
N ALA A 126 -4.02 -9.41 -8.62
CA ALA A 126 -3.54 -8.12 -8.14
C ALA A 126 -3.73 -8.01 -6.62
N ARG A 127 -2.69 -7.51 -5.94
CA ARG A 127 -2.80 -7.13 -4.53
C ARG A 127 -3.76 -5.96 -4.37
N PRO A 128 -4.35 -5.78 -3.18
CA PRO A 128 -5.25 -4.65 -2.94
C PRO A 128 -4.59 -3.29 -3.25
N GLU A 129 -5.27 -2.43 -3.99
CA GLU A 129 -4.85 -1.04 -4.14
C GLU A 129 -6.04 -0.13 -3.85
N ILE A 130 -5.88 0.79 -2.90
CA ILE A 130 -6.88 1.77 -2.55
C ILE A 130 -6.67 3.03 -3.40
N PHE A 131 -7.74 3.46 -4.06
CA PHE A 131 -7.79 4.71 -4.81
C PHE A 131 -8.46 5.82 -4.01
N SER A 132 -9.49 5.50 -3.23
CA SER A 132 -10.17 6.51 -2.40
C SER A 132 -10.91 5.88 -1.24
N ALA A 133 -11.10 6.68 -0.18
CA ALA A 133 -11.98 6.38 0.94
C ALA A 133 -12.87 7.60 1.21
N ALA A 134 -14.17 7.37 1.45
CA ALA A 134 -15.14 8.41 1.72
C ALA A 134 -16.13 7.99 2.82
N PRO A 135 -16.50 8.89 3.75
CA PRO A 135 -15.98 10.26 3.88
C PRO A 135 -14.51 10.28 4.34
N ARG A 136 -13.80 11.39 4.05
CA ARG A 136 -12.38 11.56 4.44
C ARG A 136 -12.19 11.80 5.95
N GLY A 137 -13.25 12.22 6.63
CA GLY A 137 -13.33 12.31 8.09
C GLY A 137 -14.53 11.51 8.54
N ALA A 138 -14.29 10.46 9.30
CA ALA A 138 -15.29 9.57 9.85
C ALA A 138 -14.97 9.37 11.33
N ARG A 139 -16.01 9.22 12.14
CA ARG A 139 -15.92 8.89 13.56
C ARG A 139 -16.17 7.41 13.74
N GLU A 140 -15.82 6.91 14.91
CA GLU A 140 -16.18 5.56 15.34
C GLU A 140 -17.65 5.22 15.02
N GLY A 141 -17.88 4.03 14.48
CA GLY A 141 -19.20 3.54 14.09
C GLY A 141 -19.71 4.03 12.72
N ASP A 142 -19.16 5.12 12.17
CA ASP A 142 -19.49 5.61 10.83
C ASP A 142 -19.12 4.59 9.77
N VAL A 143 -19.87 4.59 8.67
CA VAL A 143 -19.56 3.74 7.51
C VAL A 143 -18.65 4.49 6.55
N VAL A 144 -17.47 3.93 6.30
CA VAL A 144 -16.56 4.40 5.26
C VAL A 144 -16.61 3.45 4.08
N THR A 145 -16.71 4.01 2.88
CA THR A 145 -16.61 3.28 1.63
C THR A 145 -15.24 3.50 1.00
N VAL A 146 -14.59 2.41 0.64
CA VAL A 146 -13.27 2.36 -0.01
C VAL A 146 -13.43 1.86 -1.43
N ARG A 147 -12.84 2.57 -2.39
CA ARG A 147 -12.78 2.17 -3.80
C ARG A 147 -11.34 1.84 -4.19
N GLY A 148 -11.18 0.79 -4.99
CA GLY A 148 -9.88 0.23 -5.31
C GLY A 148 -9.97 -0.97 -6.27
N VAL A 149 -8.96 -1.82 -6.23
CA VAL A 149 -8.87 -3.10 -6.95
C VAL A 149 -8.19 -4.14 -6.06
N GLY A 150 -8.17 -5.41 -6.50
CA GLY A 150 -7.52 -6.50 -5.75
C GLY A 150 -8.27 -6.92 -4.49
N PHE A 151 -9.58 -6.58 -4.42
CA PHE A 151 -10.47 -6.99 -3.34
C PHE A 151 -11.17 -8.32 -3.67
N SER A 152 -12.19 -8.67 -2.90
CA SER A 152 -12.95 -9.90 -3.05
C SER A 152 -14.46 -9.66 -2.87
N ASN A 153 -15.27 -10.50 -3.50
CA ASN A 153 -16.69 -10.61 -3.16
C ASN A 153 -16.91 -11.41 -1.86
N ASP A 154 -15.88 -12.08 -1.36
CA ASP A 154 -15.85 -12.75 -0.07
C ASP A 154 -15.20 -11.82 0.97
N CYS A 155 -16.03 -11.23 1.84
CA CYS A 155 -15.59 -10.22 2.79
C CYS A 155 -14.62 -10.79 3.85
N ASP A 156 -14.65 -12.09 4.12
CA ASP A 156 -13.74 -12.73 5.08
C ASP A 156 -12.29 -12.73 4.59
N ARG A 157 -12.09 -12.51 3.28
CA ARG A 157 -10.77 -12.41 2.62
C ARG A 157 -10.26 -10.97 2.54
N ILE A 158 -10.96 -10.01 3.11
CA ILE A 158 -10.55 -8.60 3.16
C ILE A 158 -10.46 -8.17 4.62
N ARG A 159 -9.29 -7.69 5.04
CA ARG A 159 -9.11 -7.09 6.36
C ARG A 159 -8.44 -5.72 6.25
N PRO A 160 -9.20 -4.63 6.42
CA PRO A 160 -8.63 -3.29 6.57
C PRO A 160 -7.90 -3.19 7.91
N VAL A 161 -6.69 -2.66 7.89
CA VAL A 161 -5.82 -2.48 9.06
C VAL A 161 -5.62 -0.98 9.30
N PHE A 162 -5.77 -0.57 10.55
CA PHE A 162 -5.60 0.81 11.01
C PHE A 162 -4.27 0.94 11.76
N GLU A 163 -3.82 2.18 11.97
CA GLU A 163 -2.68 2.43 12.85
C GLU A 163 -2.97 1.95 14.27
N GLY A 164 -2.05 1.18 14.85
CA GLY A 164 -2.28 0.47 16.12
C GLY A 164 -2.75 -0.98 15.97
N GLY A 165 -3.03 -1.43 14.74
CA GLY A 165 -3.32 -2.83 14.42
C GLY A 165 -4.79 -3.24 14.54
N GLN A 166 -5.69 -2.29 14.82
CA GLN A 166 -7.13 -2.53 14.81
C GLN A 166 -7.58 -2.95 13.40
N THR A 167 -8.65 -3.74 13.35
CA THR A 167 -9.31 -4.13 12.10
C THR A 167 -10.77 -3.75 12.15
N ALA A 168 -11.35 -3.48 10.98
CA ALA A 168 -12.75 -3.10 10.87
C ALA A 168 -13.65 -4.27 10.44
N VAL A 169 -14.88 -4.25 10.93
CA VAL A 169 -15.95 -5.13 10.43
C VAL A 169 -16.46 -4.56 9.11
N LEU A 170 -16.50 -5.40 8.07
CA LEU A 170 -17.01 -5.01 6.76
C LEU A 170 -18.54 -4.97 6.75
N ALA A 171 -19.09 -3.93 6.15
CA ALA A 171 -20.51 -3.75 5.89
C ALA A 171 -20.92 -4.23 4.48
N GLY A 172 -19.94 -4.42 3.59
CA GLY A 172 -20.12 -4.98 2.25
C GLY A 172 -18.82 -4.95 1.47
N CYS A 173 -18.69 -5.86 0.49
CA CYS A 173 -17.49 -5.98 -0.32
C CYS A 173 -17.81 -6.41 -1.76
N SER A 174 -16.90 -6.09 -2.65
CA SER A 174 -16.87 -6.45 -4.06
C SER A 174 -15.42 -6.40 -4.54
N LEU A 175 -15.17 -6.80 -5.78
CA LEU A 175 -13.85 -6.75 -6.40
C LEU A 175 -13.21 -5.35 -6.46
N THR A 176 -14.00 -4.27 -6.45
CA THR A 176 -13.52 -2.89 -6.61
C THR A 176 -13.94 -1.92 -5.52
N GLN A 177 -14.72 -2.40 -4.55
CA GLN A 177 -15.19 -1.59 -3.44
C GLN A 177 -15.44 -2.45 -2.21
N PHE A 178 -15.10 -1.92 -1.03
CA PHE A 178 -15.65 -2.42 0.23
C PHE A 178 -16.10 -1.27 1.11
N SER A 179 -16.93 -1.55 2.08
CA SER A 179 -17.35 -0.60 3.11
C SER A 179 -17.16 -1.23 4.48
N PHE A 180 -16.85 -0.41 5.47
CA PHE A 180 -16.58 -0.88 6.83
C PHE A 180 -17.08 0.12 7.86
N ARG A 181 -17.31 -0.34 9.09
CA ARG A 181 -17.57 0.54 10.23
C ARG A 181 -16.26 0.92 10.90
N VAL A 182 -16.03 2.21 11.12
CA VAL A 182 -14.82 2.68 11.81
C VAL A 182 -14.74 2.04 13.19
N PRO A 183 -13.66 1.32 13.53
CA PRO A 183 -13.56 0.62 14.81
C PRO A 183 -13.34 1.60 15.97
N GLU A 184 -13.65 1.13 17.17
CA GLU A 184 -13.40 1.87 18.41
C GLU A 184 -11.90 2.19 18.54
N TYR A 185 -11.61 3.40 19.01
CA TYR A 185 -10.25 3.92 19.19
C TYR A 185 -9.41 4.08 17.90
N ALA A 186 -10.02 4.05 16.70
CA ALA A 186 -9.31 4.39 15.48
C ALA A 186 -8.92 5.87 15.46
N SER A 187 -7.62 6.16 15.59
CA SER A 187 -7.07 7.51 15.52
C SER A 187 -6.74 7.97 14.09
N SER A 188 -6.71 7.03 13.14
CA SER A 188 -6.39 7.29 11.73
C SER A 188 -7.27 6.46 10.78
N GLY A 189 -7.09 6.67 9.47
CA GLY A 189 -7.76 5.88 8.44
C GLY A 189 -7.08 4.53 8.18
N VAL A 190 -7.60 3.79 7.20
CA VAL A 190 -6.98 2.52 6.76
C VAL A 190 -5.56 2.77 6.25
N VAL A 191 -4.58 2.09 6.84
CA VAL A 191 -3.17 2.18 6.43
C VAL A 191 -2.76 1.02 5.52
N ALA A 192 -3.41 -0.13 5.67
CA ALA A 192 -3.18 -1.32 4.85
C ALA A 192 -4.46 -2.14 4.67
N VAL A 193 -4.49 -2.97 3.63
CA VAL A 193 -5.54 -3.96 3.40
C VAL A 193 -4.89 -5.30 3.16
N ILE A 194 -5.23 -6.28 3.99
CA ILE A 194 -4.90 -7.68 3.73
C ILE A 194 -6.00 -8.20 2.82
N GLY A 195 -5.63 -8.65 1.63
CA GLY A 195 -6.53 -9.19 0.63
C GLY A 195 -6.18 -10.63 0.23
N PRO A 196 -6.93 -11.19 -0.73
CA PRO A 196 -6.77 -12.57 -1.17
C PRO A 196 -5.40 -12.91 -1.77
N HIS A 197 -4.68 -11.90 -2.26
CA HIS A 197 -3.40 -12.05 -2.98
C HIS A 197 -2.22 -11.34 -2.31
N GLY A 198 -2.40 -10.87 -1.07
CA GLY A 198 -1.34 -10.23 -0.29
C GLY A 198 -1.78 -8.94 0.36
N ILE A 199 -0.79 -8.17 0.82
CA ILE A 199 -1.00 -6.90 1.51
C ILE A 199 -0.91 -5.75 0.51
N GLY A 200 -1.83 -4.82 0.66
CA GLY A 200 -2.02 -3.66 -0.20
C GLY A 200 -2.38 -2.40 0.59
N GLY A 201 -2.63 -1.30 -0.11
CA GLY A 201 -2.87 0.01 0.53
C GLY A 201 -3.09 1.14 -0.46
N PHE A 202 -2.97 2.39 -0.02
CA PHE A 202 -3.14 3.54 -0.91
C PHE A 202 -2.04 3.62 -1.98
N GLY A 203 -2.47 3.64 -3.24
CA GLY A 203 -1.84 4.32 -4.38
C GLY A 203 -0.40 4.02 -4.82
N ASP A 204 0.43 3.26 -4.09
CA ASP A 204 1.85 3.07 -4.45
C ASP A 204 2.40 1.64 -4.20
N ASN A 205 1.56 0.65 -3.84
CA ASN A 205 1.99 -0.67 -3.30
C ASN A 205 2.21 -1.81 -4.33
N GLN A 206 2.47 -1.50 -5.60
CA GLN A 206 2.92 -2.50 -6.59
C GLN A 206 4.39 -2.31 -7.01
N LEU A 207 5.17 -1.57 -6.21
CA LEU A 207 6.63 -1.62 -6.26
C LEU A 207 7.11 -2.61 -5.18
N GLU A 208 6.85 -3.91 -5.34
CA GLU A 208 7.72 -4.87 -4.65
C GLU A 208 9.03 -5.01 -5.43
N ALA A 209 10.11 -5.15 -4.67
CA ALA A 209 11.49 -5.05 -5.09
C ALA A 209 11.79 -5.91 -6.34
N GLY A 210 12.12 -5.26 -7.45
CA GLY A 210 12.85 -5.89 -8.55
C GLY A 210 12.12 -6.10 -9.87
N GLU A 211 10.81 -5.89 -9.98
CA GLU A 211 10.10 -6.09 -11.25
C GLU A 211 9.68 -4.76 -11.89
N VAL A 212 10.43 -4.40 -12.94
CA VAL A 212 10.27 -3.18 -13.73
C VAL A 212 9.08 -3.34 -14.68
N ALA A 213 7.86 -3.14 -14.17
CA ALA A 213 6.77 -2.65 -15.00
C ALA A 213 6.65 -1.14 -14.76
N PRO A 214 7.34 -0.28 -15.54
CA PRO A 214 7.23 1.15 -15.36
C PRO A 214 5.80 1.57 -15.71
N ARG A 215 5.08 2.17 -14.75
CA ARG A 215 3.87 2.97 -14.98
C ARG A 215 4.24 4.06 -15.98
N ARG A 216 4.06 3.80 -17.29
CA ARG A 216 4.52 4.72 -18.33
C ARG A 216 3.54 5.90 -18.42
N PRO A 217 4.02 7.15 -18.22
CA PRO A 217 3.24 8.31 -18.60
C PRO A 217 3.00 8.31 -20.11
N VAL A 218 1.78 8.67 -20.53
CA VAL A 218 1.63 9.35 -21.82
C VAL A 218 1.95 10.82 -21.55
N THR A 219 3.19 11.21 -21.90
CA THR A 219 3.63 12.60 -21.89
C THR A 219 3.73 13.09 -23.32
N TRP A 220 2.93 14.10 -23.63
CA TRP A 220 3.34 15.23 -24.45
C TRP A 220 3.95 16.28 -23.52
#